data_AF-A0A956C3Q8-F1
#
_entry.id   AF-A0A956C3Q8-F1
#
_cell.length_a   1.000
_cell.length_b   1.000
_cell.length_c   1.000
_cell.angle_alpha   90.00
_cell.angle_beta   90.00
_cell.angle_gamma   90.00
#
_symmetry.space_group_name_H-M   'P 1'
#
loop_
_entity.id
_entity.type
_entity.pdbx_description
1 polymer ?
#
loop_
_entity_poly.entity_id
_entity_poly.type
_entity_poly.pdbx_seq_one_letter_code
_entity_poly.pdbx_strand_id
1 'polypeptide(L)'
;AFATASASAIASAPAPAPASASASAPAPAITLAPAPAPAPASAPAPAPAPAPNERARTMLGMPASALGVPPPAAEPPAPDPAAARPAHVQKTMLGVAIPGIAPLSSSAPAVGQDAPAPPPLQASPQLHSRVRTMLGVSVSDMHAPQQAAPPAKQGRVRTMLGGVGAVQVPEEQLPTVVPAPAPFAAEPLPAAPEKPTQRGVPAIVVVLVIGLFVVVAGGVGAFFFLRGGEPLVATPRLDDSGKESLQVRCATCPDGTKLSLGASAADVAGHEALLVLPAPLTIGDNKLTVHIDRPGSGRDEDVTLRVPVAYRVRVDLGTLADRPPKITVRVEAAPGAIVKVDGKPLELDANGKAAYAVDVSEETEGESAEVKKIDKQIDFEITPKGGKAEAQKLTARTGILPLKVDAPGTELFTADASASVTGRTKPGSTVTVAGKPAEIDAAGRFSAKVDVEGVTSIDVVASAPPLAPRHAIAKVTRVTDLEAVAKEMDAKAPLGFDAFVNVEASKGKLAAVDGEVAEIRVAGGQTILLVESRRGCASRGNCLVRVVHGAEKRLSRGDSVRAYGAVAGSVTAGGKTVPEIVAPLLIGKAK
;
A
#
# COMPACT_ATOMS: atom_id res chain seq x y z
N ALA A 1 -35.84 50.32 -40.19
CA ALA A 1 -35.07 51.51 -39.79
C ALA A 1 -34.78 51.42 -38.30
N PHE A 2 -33.50 51.47 -37.96
CA PHE A 2 -32.82 51.65 -36.66
C PHE A 2 -33.10 50.71 -35.47
N ALA A 3 -32.12 49.84 -35.27
CA ALA A 3 -31.65 49.34 -33.98
C ALA A 3 -30.94 50.47 -33.19
N THR A 4 -30.98 50.39 -31.85
CA THR A 4 -29.96 50.99 -30.98
C THR A 4 -29.67 50.04 -29.81
N ALA A 5 -28.46 49.51 -29.80
CA ALA A 5 -27.84 48.82 -28.68
C ALA A 5 -27.02 49.84 -27.88
N SER A 6 -27.16 49.86 -26.56
CA SER A 6 -26.31 50.65 -25.68
C SER A 6 -25.05 49.86 -25.34
N ALA A 7 -23.91 50.40 -25.73
CA ALA A 7 -22.59 50.00 -25.27
C ALA A 7 -22.25 50.79 -23.99
N SER A 8 -21.78 50.11 -22.95
CA SER A 8 -21.08 50.75 -21.82
C SER A 8 -19.68 50.16 -21.74
N ALA A 9 -18.71 51.07 -21.84
CA ALA A 9 -17.28 50.81 -21.85
C ALA A 9 -16.78 50.47 -20.43
N ILE A 10 -15.95 49.43 -20.33
CA ILE A 10 -15.15 49.14 -19.14
C ILE A 10 -13.77 49.76 -19.38
N ALA A 11 -13.42 50.76 -18.56
CA ALA A 11 -12.10 51.37 -18.54
C ALA A 11 -11.12 50.46 -17.77
N SER A 12 -10.03 50.09 -18.44
CA SER A 12 -8.90 49.35 -17.85
C SER A 12 -8.06 50.26 -16.94
N ALA A 13 -7.86 49.84 -15.71
CA ALA A 13 -6.90 50.46 -14.78
C ALA A 13 -5.45 50.05 -15.12
N PRO A 14 -4.45 50.93 -14.93
CA PRO A 14 -3.05 50.61 -15.21
C PRO A 14 -2.40 49.78 -14.09
N ALA A 15 -1.51 48.87 -14.49
CA ALA A 15 -0.71 48.03 -13.61
C ALA A 15 0.35 48.82 -12.81
N PRO A 16 0.66 48.44 -11.56
CA PRO A 16 1.71 49.08 -10.78
C PRO A 16 3.11 48.62 -11.22
N ALA A 17 4.05 49.56 -11.23
CA ALA A 17 5.46 49.38 -11.58
C ALA A 17 6.22 48.54 -10.53
N PRO A 18 7.28 47.80 -10.94
CA PRO A 18 8.09 46.99 -10.04
C PRO A 18 9.01 47.85 -9.15
N ALA A 19 8.99 47.56 -7.85
CA ALA A 19 9.87 48.17 -6.86
C ALA A 19 11.33 47.74 -7.08
N SER A 20 12.23 48.73 -7.09
CA SER A 20 13.68 48.56 -7.17
C SER A 20 14.22 47.96 -5.87
N ALA A 21 14.89 46.80 -5.95
CA ALA A 21 15.62 46.22 -4.84
C ALA A 21 16.97 46.94 -4.66
N SER A 22 17.15 47.60 -3.51
CA SER A 22 18.45 48.10 -3.07
C SER A 22 19.32 46.96 -2.58
N ALA A 23 20.45 46.74 -3.25
CA ALA A 23 21.51 45.84 -2.81
C ALA A 23 22.22 46.44 -1.58
N SER A 24 22.17 45.74 -0.45
CA SER A 24 22.97 46.04 0.74
C SER A 24 24.31 45.32 0.65
N ALA A 25 25.40 46.05 0.91
CA ALA A 25 26.77 45.57 0.89
C ALA A 25 27.04 44.52 2.01
N PRO A 26 27.97 43.56 1.80
CA PRO A 26 28.29 42.55 2.79
C PRO A 26 29.13 43.13 3.94
N ALA A 27 28.73 42.82 5.17
CA ALA A 27 29.50 43.10 6.39
C ALA A 27 30.74 42.20 6.50
N PRO A 28 31.84 42.67 7.12
CA PRO A 28 33.07 41.89 7.26
C PRO A 28 32.91 40.72 8.24
N ALA A 29 33.50 39.58 7.88
CA ALA A 29 33.52 38.36 8.67
C ALA A 29 34.33 38.54 9.96
N ILE A 30 33.67 38.40 11.11
CA ILE A 30 34.33 38.29 12.41
C ILE A 30 34.80 36.83 12.57
N THR A 31 36.12 36.66 12.60
CA THR A 31 36.78 35.38 12.89
C THR A 31 36.71 35.14 14.41
N LEU A 32 35.79 34.29 14.85
CA LEU A 32 35.75 33.81 16.24
C LEU A 32 36.73 32.64 16.39
N ALA A 33 37.68 32.80 17.32
CA ALA A 33 38.62 31.77 17.73
C ALA A 33 37.89 30.56 18.34
N PRO A 34 38.38 29.32 18.13
CA PRO A 34 37.76 28.12 18.68
C PRO A 34 37.85 28.09 20.21
N ALA A 35 36.73 27.79 20.86
CA ALA A 35 36.65 27.61 22.30
C ALA A 35 37.49 26.40 22.76
N PRO A 36 38.16 26.48 23.92
CA PRO A 36 38.95 25.37 24.46
C PRO A 36 38.05 24.19 24.86
N ALA A 37 38.55 22.97 24.59
CA ALA A 37 37.87 21.73 24.89
C ALA A 37 37.61 21.56 26.41
N PRO A 38 36.44 21.04 26.82
CA PRO A 38 36.14 20.79 28.22
C PRO A 38 37.00 19.63 28.76
N ALA A 39 37.51 19.80 29.98
CA ALA A 39 38.28 18.80 30.71
C ALA A 39 37.42 17.55 31.03
N PRO A 40 38.02 16.34 31.08
CA PRO A 40 37.30 15.11 31.36
C PRO A 40 36.78 15.09 32.81
N ALA A 41 35.51 14.74 32.97
CA ALA A 41 34.84 14.59 34.25
C ALA A 41 35.46 13.45 35.07
N SER A 42 35.72 13.71 36.35
CA SER A 42 36.23 12.73 37.31
C SER A 42 35.16 11.69 37.65
N ALA A 43 35.58 10.43 37.81
CA ALA A 43 34.72 9.30 38.13
C ALA A 43 34.01 9.49 39.49
N PRO A 44 32.73 9.06 39.64
CA PRO A 44 32.01 9.14 40.90
C PRO A 44 32.51 8.10 41.91
N ALA A 45 32.64 8.53 43.17
CA ALA A 45 33.02 7.71 44.32
C ALA A 45 31.91 6.68 44.68
N PRO A 46 32.27 5.52 45.26
CA PRO A 46 31.31 4.49 45.64
C PRO A 46 30.45 4.89 46.86
N ALA A 47 29.19 4.49 46.83
CA ALA A 47 28.20 4.75 47.87
C ALA A 47 28.49 4.00 49.19
N PRO A 48 28.17 4.60 50.36
CA PRO A 48 28.35 3.95 51.65
C PRO A 48 27.24 2.94 51.98
N ALA A 49 27.61 1.86 52.66
CA ALA A 49 26.71 0.81 53.12
C ALA A 49 25.80 1.26 54.29
N PRO A 50 24.57 0.74 54.41
CA PRO A 50 23.65 1.11 55.48
C PRO A 50 23.98 0.40 56.81
N ALA A 51 23.90 1.15 57.90
CA ALA A 51 24.09 0.70 59.29
C ALA A 51 22.82 0.01 59.85
N PRO A 52 22.96 -0.88 60.86
CA PRO A 52 21.84 -1.61 61.46
C PRO A 52 21.17 -0.81 62.58
N ASN A 53 19.83 -0.78 62.59
CA ASN A 53 19.05 -0.20 63.68
C ASN A 53 18.67 -1.27 64.71
N GLU A 54 19.18 -1.11 65.93
CA GLU A 54 18.68 -1.75 67.14
C GLU A 54 17.71 -0.83 67.90
N ARG A 55 16.81 -1.47 68.67
CA ARG A 55 16.03 -1.02 69.86
C ARG A 55 14.52 -0.87 69.70
N ALA A 56 13.86 -2.01 69.94
CA ALA A 56 12.85 -2.29 70.97
C ALA A 56 12.03 -1.13 71.58
N ARG A 57 10.69 -1.32 71.64
CA ARG A 57 9.97 -1.61 72.91
C ARG A 57 8.48 -1.98 72.70
N THR A 58 8.10 -2.96 73.51
CA THR A 58 6.83 -3.64 73.85
C THR A 58 5.63 -2.78 74.27
N MET A 59 4.38 -3.30 74.12
CA MET A 59 3.42 -3.58 75.22
C MET A 59 2.09 -4.26 74.76
N LEU A 60 1.67 -5.30 75.54
CA LEU A 60 0.34 -5.95 75.73
C LEU A 60 -0.40 -6.59 74.51
N GLY A 61 -0.96 -7.81 74.54
CA GLY A 61 -1.06 -8.87 75.58
C GLY A 61 -1.90 -10.08 75.11
N MET A 62 -1.61 -11.26 75.68
CA MET A 62 -2.45 -12.48 75.87
C MET A 62 -2.83 -13.41 74.67
N PRO A 63 -3.12 -14.72 74.93
CA PRO A 63 -2.22 -15.81 74.50
C PRO A 63 -2.74 -16.71 73.36
N ALA A 64 -1.78 -17.43 72.77
CA ALA A 64 -1.96 -18.46 71.76
C ALA A 64 -2.58 -19.74 72.32
N SER A 65 -3.52 -20.34 71.58
CA SER A 65 -3.61 -21.79 71.38
C SER A 65 -4.53 -22.12 70.22
N ALA A 66 -4.08 -23.11 69.43
CA ALA A 66 -4.80 -23.90 68.44
C ALA A 66 -5.12 -23.21 67.09
N LEU A 67 -4.38 -23.60 66.05
CA LEU A 67 -4.85 -24.56 65.03
C LEU A 67 -3.81 -24.69 63.91
N GLY A 68 -3.65 -25.93 63.43
CA GLY A 68 -2.53 -26.39 62.61
C GLY A 68 -2.36 -25.69 61.26
N VAL A 69 -1.09 -25.51 60.89
CA VAL A 69 -0.66 -25.15 59.54
C VAL A 69 -0.57 -26.44 58.71
N PRO A 70 -1.35 -26.61 57.63
CA PRO A 70 -1.13 -27.69 56.66
C PRO A 70 0.13 -27.40 55.82
N PRO A 71 0.86 -28.43 55.36
CA PRO A 71 2.05 -28.25 54.52
C PRO A 71 1.68 -27.63 53.15
N PRO A 72 2.60 -26.91 52.51
CA PRO A 72 2.36 -26.28 51.22
C PRO A 72 2.12 -27.32 50.13
N ALA A 73 1.07 -27.11 49.34
CA ALA A 73 0.71 -27.91 48.19
C ALA A 73 1.81 -27.84 47.12
N ALA A 74 2.07 -28.98 46.50
CA ALA A 74 3.01 -29.14 45.39
C ALA A 74 2.61 -28.28 44.18
N GLU A 75 3.61 -27.70 43.52
CA GLU A 75 3.48 -27.02 42.23
C GLU A 75 2.83 -27.95 41.19
N PRO A 76 1.84 -27.47 40.42
CA PRO A 76 1.31 -28.22 39.29
C PRO A 76 2.35 -28.27 38.14
N PRO A 77 2.47 -29.42 37.44
CA PRO A 77 3.39 -29.55 36.32
C PRO A 77 2.96 -28.66 35.14
N ALA A 78 3.96 -28.14 34.43
CA ALA A 78 3.81 -27.34 33.22
C ALA A 78 3.00 -28.09 32.14
N PRO A 79 2.08 -27.42 31.42
CA PRO A 79 1.37 -28.04 30.30
C PRO A 79 2.28 -28.19 29.06
N ASP A 80 2.21 -29.38 28.46
CA ASP A 80 2.86 -29.74 27.19
C ASP A 80 2.44 -28.84 26.00
N PRO A 81 3.31 -28.64 25.00
CA PRO A 81 3.03 -27.82 23.84
C PRO A 81 2.25 -28.62 22.78
N ALA A 82 0.92 -28.61 22.86
CA ALA A 82 0.07 -29.18 21.82
C ALA A 82 -0.54 -28.10 20.91
N ALA A 83 -0.15 -28.18 19.63
CA ALA A 83 -0.92 -27.79 18.44
C ALA A 83 -1.52 -26.37 18.39
N ALA A 84 -0.68 -25.38 18.08
CA ALA A 84 -1.14 -24.14 17.48
C ALA A 84 -1.69 -24.42 16.06
N ARG A 85 -2.99 -24.21 15.89
CA ARG A 85 -3.66 -24.19 14.58
C ARG A 85 -3.06 -23.08 13.71
N PRO A 86 -2.80 -23.30 12.41
CA PRO A 86 -2.31 -22.24 11.54
C PRO A 86 -3.37 -21.16 11.39
N ALA A 87 -3.02 -19.94 11.80
CA ALA A 87 -3.80 -18.75 11.52
C ALA A 87 -3.93 -18.59 9.99
N HIS A 88 -5.13 -18.25 9.52
CA HIS A 88 -5.38 -17.90 8.13
C HIS A 88 -4.43 -16.76 7.70
N VAL A 89 -3.42 -17.12 6.93
CA VAL A 89 -2.56 -16.18 6.20
C VAL A 89 -3.43 -15.53 5.13
N GLN A 90 -4.01 -14.37 5.45
CA GLN A 90 -4.51 -13.48 4.41
C GLN A 90 -3.31 -13.17 3.51
N LYS A 91 -3.40 -13.57 2.23
CA LYS A 91 -2.44 -13.27 1.19
C LYS A 91 -2.30 -11.75 1.08
N THR A 92 -1.40 -11.16 1.87
CA THR A 92 -0.96 -9.79 1.67
C THR A 92 -0.31 -9.76 0.30
N MET A 93 -0.95 -9.05 -0.64
CA MET A 93 -0.41 -8.80 -1.97
C MET A 93 0.90 -8.03 -1.81
N LEU A 94 2.00 -8.76 -1.78
CA LEU A 94 3.33 -8.23 -1.96
C LEU A 94 3.33 -7.55 -3.33
N GLY A 95 3.50 -6.23 -3.35
CA GLY A 95 3.58 -5.48 -4.59
C GLY A 95 4.85 -5.90 -5.32
N VAL A 96 4.72 -6.80 -6.29
CA VAL A 96 5.80 -7.08 -7.22
C VAL A 96 5.86 -5.89 -8.17
N ALA A 97 6.86 -5.03 -8.00
CA ALA A 97 7.24 -4.10 -9.05
C ALA A 97 7.86 -4.95 -10.16
N ILE A 98 7.23 -5.03 -11.34
CA ILE A 98 7.77 -5.77 -12.49
C ILE A 98 8.95 -4.96 -13.01
N PRO A 99 10.21 -5.43 -12.85
CA PRO A 99 11.37 -4.69 -13.33
C PRO A 99 11.44 -4.74 -14.86
N GLY A 100 12.04 -3.71 -15.46
CA GLY A 100 12.34 -3.71 -16.89
C GLY A 100 13.75 -4.22 -17.13
N ILE A 101 13.90 -5.31 -17.88
CA ILE A 101 15.17 -5.74 -18.46
C ILE A 101 15.01 -5.71 -19.97
N ALA A 102 15.79 -4.88 -20.67
CA ALA A 102 15.81 -4.90 -22.12
C ALA A 102 17.07 -5.60 -22.64
N PRO A 103 16.92 -6.57 -23.57
CA PRO A 103 18.05 -7.10 -24.30
C PRO A 103 18.63 -6.01 -25.22
N LEU A 104 19.95 -5.99 -25.41
CA LEU A 104 20.49 -5.23 -26.55
C LEU A 104 19.95 -5.87 -27.83
N SER A 105 19.30 -5.09 -28.69
CA SER A 105 18.97 -5.55 -30.03
C SER A 105 20.25 -5.98 -30.72
N SER A 106 20.40 -7.28 -30.98
CA SER A 106 21.51 -7.82 -31.77
C SER A 106 21.43 -7.22 -33.18
N SER A 107 22.22 -6.18 -33.44
CA SER A 107 22.47 -5.71 -34.79
C SER A 107 23.29 -6.80 -35.51
N ALA A 108 22.62 -7.64 -36.30
CA ALA A 108 23.30 -8.48 -37.29
C ALA A 108 24.10 -7.59 -38.25
N PRO A 109 25.29 -8.00 -38.72
CA PRO A 109 26.05 -7.22 -39.69
C PRO A 109 25.21 -7.05 -40.97
N ALA A 110 24.95 -5.81 -41.34
CA ALA A 110 24.25 -5.46 -42.56
C ALA A 110 25.09 -5.88 -43.78
N VAL A 111 24.72 -6.99 -44.42
CA VAL A 111 25.15 -7.28 -45.79
C VAL A 111 24.36 -6.36 -46.70
N GLY A 112 25.07 -5.50 -47.42
CA GLY A 112 24.49 -4.52 -48.33
C GLY A 112 23.64 -5.19 -49.41
N GLN A 113 22.38 -4.79 -49.48
CA GLN A 113 21.54 -4.94 -50.66
C GLN A 113 20.95 -3.57 -50.98
N ASP A 114 21.40 -3.01 -52.09
CA ASP A 114 20.78 -1.87 -52.76
C ASP A 114 19.32 -2.23 -53.10
N ALA A 115 18.39 -1.51 -52.47
CA ALA A 115 16.98 -1.53 -52.84
C ALA A 115 16.65 -0.21 -53.58
N PRO A 116 15.98 -0.26 -54.75
CA PRO A 116 15.67 0.93 -55.52
C PRO A 116 14.54 1.75 -54.87
N ALA A 117 14.61 3.07 -55.10
CA ALA A 117 13.72 4.08 -54.54
C ALA A 117 12.23 3.85 -54.88
N PRO A 118 11.30 4.18 -53.95
CA PRO A 118 9.87 4.14 -54.23
C PRO A 118 9.42 5.32 -55.11
N PRO A 119 8.40 5.14 -55.98
CA PRO A 119 7.85 6.20 -56.80
C PRO A 119 6.98 7.19 -55.97
N PRO A 120 6.79 8.44 -56.45
CA PRO A 120 6.06 9.46 -55.72
C PRO A 120 4.56 9.19 -55.67
N LEU A 121 3.97 9.33 -54.49
CA LEU A 121 2.54 9.26 -54.25
C LEU A 121 1.82 10.46 -54.87
N GLN A 122 0.86 10.14 -55.74
CA GLN A 122 -0.08 11.09 -56.33
C GLN A 122 -1.11 11.55 -55.29
N ALA A 123 -1.40 12.86 -55.33
CA ALA A 123 -2.44 13.50 -54.56
C ALA A 123 -3.84 13.11 -55.06
N SER A 124 -4.78 12.93 -54.13
CA SER A 124 -6.23 12.89 -54.42
C SER A 124 -7.03 13.31 -53.18
N PRO A 125 -8.28 13.78 -53.37
CA PRO A 125 -8.73 15.04 -52.79
C PRO A 125 -9.55 14.94 -51.49
N GLN A 126 -9.55 16.07 -50.78
CA GLN A 126 -10.36 16.40 -49.61
C GLN A 126 -11.86 16.23 -49.89
N LEU A 127 -12.53 15.41 -49.06
CA LEU A 127 -13.98 15.36 -49.00
C LEU A 127 -14.45 15.59 -47.56
N HIS A 128 -15.27 16.63 -47.43
CA HIS A 128 -15.80 17.18 -46.20
C HIS A 128 -16.78 16.19 -45.56
N SER A 129 -16.63 15.90 -44.26
CA SER A 129 -17.76 15.38 -43.47
C SER A 129 -17.85 16.07 -42.12
N ARG A 130 -19.04 16.64 -41.89
CA ARG A 130 -19.48 17.45 -40.77
C ARG A 130 -19.39 16.70 -39.44
N VAL A 131 -18.88 17.39 -38.42
CA VAL A 131 -18.98 17.03 -37.00
C VAL A 131 -20.41 17.30 -36.51
N ARG A 132 -21.08 16.25 -36.02
CA ARG A 132 -22.25 16.37 -35.13
C ARG A 132 -21.93 15.69 -33.80
N THR A 133 -21.98 16.49 -32.75
CA THR A 133 -22.02 16.12 -31.34
C THR A 133 -23.29 15.32 -31.02
N MET A 134 -23.17 14.23 -30.26
CA MET A 134 -24.28 13.63 -29.52
C MET A 134 -23.80 13.27 -28.11
N LEU A 135 -24.25 14.10 -27.18
CA LEU A 135 -24.22 13.93 -25.73
C LEU A 135 -25.30 12.88 -25.38
N GLY A 136 -24.92 11.75 -24.80
CA GLY A 136 -25.86 10.74 -24.30
C GLY A 136 -26.11 10.91 -22.81
N VAL A 137 -27.26 11.49 -22.45
CA VAL A 137 -27.83 11.50 -21.09
C VAL A 137 -28.99 10.52 -21.11
N SER A 138 -28.93 9.46 -20.30
CA SER A 138 -30.08 8.57 -20.06
C SER A 138 -30.77 8.98 -18.77
N VAL A 139 -31.92 9.64 -18.91
CA VAL A 139 -32.96 9.75 -17.89
C VAL A 139 -33.92 8.57 -18.09
N SER A 140 -34.34 7.90 -17.03
CA SER A 140 -35.45 6.94 -17.09
C SER A 140 -36.40 7.25 -15.94
N ASP A 141 -37.59 7.71 -16.33
CA ASP A 141 -38.74 7.96 -15.49
C ASP A 141 -39.71 6.76 -15.53
N MET A 142 -40.25 6.47 -14.34
CA MET A 142 -41.61 6.02 -14.01
C MET A 142 -42.20 4.79 -14.69
N HIS A 143 -42.61 3.81 -13.87
CA HIS A 143 -43.93 3.17 -13.94
C HIS A 143 -44.41 2.83 -12.51
N ALA A 144 -45.61 3.29 -12.16
CA ALA A 144 -46.39 2.87 -10.99
C ALA A 144 -47.03 1.50 -11.24
N PRO A 145 -47.51 0.80 -10.18
CA PRO A 145 -48.97 0.67 -10.10
C PRO A 145 -49.59 0.69 -8.69
N GLN A 146 -50.80 1.25 -8.68
CA GLN A 146 -52.04 0.89 -7.98
C GLN A 146 -52.07 0.44 -6.50
N GLN A 147 -52.89 1.19 -5.76
CA GLN A 147 -53.48 0.91 -4.46
C GLN A 147 -54.37 -0.35 -4.44
N ALA A 148 -54.31 -1.10 -3.35
CA ALA A 148 -55.42 -1.88 -2.82
C ALA A 148 -55.52 -1.70 -1.30
N ALA A 149 -56.75 -1.50 -0.83
CA ALA A 149 -57.15 -1.21 0.55
C ALA A 149 -57.28 -2.51 1.41
N PRO A 150 -57.55 -2.41 2.74
CA PRO A 150 -57.22 -3.43 3.73
C PRO A 150 -58.40 -4.37 4.09
N PRO A 151 -58.19 -5.33 5.01
CA PRO A 151 -59.21 -5.57 6.02
C PRO A 151 -58.70 -5.66 7.47
N ALA A 152 -59.68 -5.54 8.37
CA ALA A 152 -59.57 -5.28 9.78
C ALA A 152 -59.57 -6.55 10.67
N LYS A 153 -59.09 -6.34 11.91
CA LYS A 153 -59.51 -6.89 13.23
C LYS A 153 -60.13 -8.30 13.29
N GLN A 154 -59.54 -9.16 14.13
CA GLN A 154 -60.09 -9.74 15.38
C GLN A 154 -59.33 -11.02 15.76
N GLY A 155 -59.21 -11.30 17.07
CA GLY A 155 -58.93 -12.67 17.55
C GLY A 155 -58.01 -12.75 18.76
N ARG A 156 -58.56 -13.16 19.90
CA ARG A 156 -57.97 -13.13 21.25
C ARG A 156 -57.66 -14.58 21.70
N VAL A 157 -56.73 -14.70 22.66
CA VAL A 157 -56.50 -15.81 23.63
C VAL A 157 -55.86 -17.11 23.11
N ARG A 158 -54.69 -17.53 23.65
CA ARG A 158 -54.53 -18.48 24.79
C ARG A 158 -53.16 -19.21 24.77
N THR A 159 -52.52 -19.11 25.93
CA THR A 159 -51.58 -20.00 26.64
C THR A 159 -51.24 -21.37 26.03
N MET A 160 -49.95 -21.77 26.06
CA MET A 160 -49.33 -23.06 26.48
C MET A 160 -47.81 -22.93 26.23
N LEU A 161 -46.94 -22.85 27.26
CA LEU A 161 -46.20 -23.96 27.89
C LEU A 161 -45.51 -24.94 26.93
N GLY A 162 -44.17 -25.00 27.04
CA GLY A 162 -43.37 -26.21 26.82
C GLY A 162 -42.94 -26.49 25.38
N GLY A 163 -41.70 -26.13 25.05
CA GLY A 163 -41.06 -26.56 23.80
C GLY A 163 -39.56 -26.27 23.83
N VAL A 164 -38.78 -27.31 24.14
CA VAL A 164 -37.32 -27.37 23.95
C VAL A 164 -37.00 -27.01 22.50
N GLY A 165 -36.39 -25.84 22.30
CA GLY A 165 -35.90 -25.39 21.01
C GLY A 165 -34.64 -26.17 20.64
N ALA A 166 -34.78 -27.08 19.66
CA ALA A 166 -33.66 -27.67 18.96
C ALA A 166 -32.85 -26.56 18.26
N VAL A 167 -31.53 -26.60 18.47
CA VAL A 167 -30.56 -25.77 17.77
C VAL A 167 -30.65 -26.09 16.28
N GLN A 168 -31.12 -25.14 15.47
CA GLN A 168 -30.97 -25.19 14.02
C GLN A 168 -29.50 -24.96 13.67
N VAL A 169 -28.83 -26.05 13.29
CA VAL A 169 -27.53 -26.00 12.61
C VAL A 169 -27.77 -25.43 11.21
N PRO A 170 -26.96 -24.46 10.74
CA PRO A 170 -27.07 -23.96 9.37
C PRO A 170 -26.87 -25.09 8.36
N GLU A 171 -27.85 -25.25 7.47
CA GLU A 171 -27.82 -26.21 6.37
C GLU A 171 -26.73 -25.80 5.38
N GLU A 172 -25.66 -26.60 5.35
CA GLU A 172 -24.54 -26.48 4.43
C GLU A 172 -25.03 -26.78 3.01
N GLN A 173 -25.19 -25.74 2.20
CA GLN A 173 -25.51 -25.87 0.77
C GLN A 173 -24.41 -26.68 0.08
N LEU A 174 -24.74 -27.94 -0.24
CA LEU A 174 -23.93 -28.79 -1.10
C LEU A 174 -23.77 -28.13 -2.47
N PRO A 175 -22.55 -28.13 -3.06
CA PRO A 175 -22.34 -27.63 -4.40
C PRO A 175 -23.15 -28.43 -5.41
N THR A 176 -23.81 -27.72 -6.32
CA THR A 176 -24.57 -28.28 -7.44
C THR A 176 -23.69 -29.25 -8.23
N VAL A 177 -24.10 -30.51 -8.26
CA VAL A 177 -23.48 -31.56 -9.07
C VAL A 177 -23.55 -31.17 -10.54
N VAL A 178 -22.39 -30.90 -11.14
CA VAL A 178 -22.24 -30.71 -12.58
C VAL A 178 -22.57 -32.05 -13.25
N PRO A 179 -23.49 -32.09 -14.23
CA PRO A 179 -23.81 -33.33 -14.94
C PRO A 179 -22.56 -33.88 -15.65
N ALA A 180 -22.43 -35.20 -15.64
CA ALA A 180 -21.33 -35.91 -16.27
C ALA A 180 -21.18 -35.52 -17.75
N PRO A 181 -19.95 -35.31 -18.25
CA PRO A 181 -19.71 -35.04 -19.66
C PRO A 181 -20.22 -36.19 -20.53
N ALA A 182 -20.78 -35.84 -21.68
CA ALA A 182 -21.32 -36.78 -22.65
C ALA A 182 -20.25 -37.84 -23.03
N PRO A 183 -20.66 -39.10 -23.28
CA PRO A 183 -19.75 -40.15 -23.71
C PRO A 183 -19.08 -39.76 -25.03
N PHE A 184 -17.78 -40.04 -25.12
CA PHE A 184 -16.97 -39.83 -26.31
C PHE A 184 -17.64 -40.45 -27.53
N ALA A 185 -18.02 -39.61 -28.49
CA ALA A 185 -18.34 -40.06 -29.83
C ALA A 185 -17.05 -40.58 -30.46
N ALA A 186 -17.04 -41.87 -30.80
CA ALA A 186 -15.94 -42.49 -31.54
C ALA A 186 -15.82 -41.82 -32.91
N GLU A 187 -14.73 -41.07 -33.10
CA GLU A 187 -14.31 -40.58 -34.40
C GLU A 187 -14.02 -41.80 -35.30
N PRO A 188 -14.57 -41.86 -36.53
CA PRO A 188 -14.31 -42.98 -37.43
C PRO A 188 -12.85 -42.99 -37.86
N LEU A 189 -12.20 -44.16 -37.68
CA LEU A 189 -10.84 -44.45 -38.11
C LEU A 189 -10.64 -44.07 -39.59
N PRO A 190 -9.49 -43.45 -39.94
CA PRO A 190 -9.16 -43.18 -41.34
C PRO A 190 -9.07 -44.47 -42.14
N ALA A 191 -9.62 -44.42 -43.37
CA ALA A 191 -9.65 -45.54 -44.30
C ALA A 191 -8.25 -46.07 -44.60
N ALA A 192 -8.14 -47.40 -44.68
CA ALA A 192 -6.90 -48.11 -44.99
C ALA A 192 -6.34 -47.68 -46.37
N PRO A 193 -5.01 -47.49 -46.50
CA PRO A 193 -4.41 -47.10 -47.76
C PRO A 193 -4.53 -48.23 -48.80
N GLU A 194 -5.05 -47.89 -49.98
CA GLU A 194 -5.12 -48.79 -51.14
C GLU A 194 -3.72 -49.18 -51.62
N LYS A 195 -3.53 -50.48 -51.88
CA LYS A 195 -2.32 -51.03 -52.52
C LYS A 195 -2.25 -50.60 -53.99
N PRO A 196 -1.22 -49.89 -54.45
CA PRO A 196 -0.99 -49.69 -55.87
C PRO A 196 -0.52 -51.01 -56.52
N THR A 197 -1.16 -51.35 -57.63
CA THR A 197 -0.84 -52.47 -58.50
C THR A 197 0.50 -52.27 -59.20
N GLN A 198 1.39 -53.26 -59.09
CA GLN A 198 2.71 -53.25 -59.72
C GLN A 198 2.59 -53.44 -61.24
N ARG A 199 3.04 -52.44 -62.02
CA ARG A 199 3.44 -52.62 -63.42
C ARG A 199 4.96 -52.59 -63.50
N GLY A 200 5.52 -53.63 -64.12
CA GLY A 200 6.96 -53.85 -64.23
C GLY A 200 7.67 -52.73 -65.00
N VAL A 201 8.79 -52.29 -64.43
CA VAL A 201 9.73 -51.33 -65.03
C VAL A 201 10.96 -52.10 -65.53
N PRO A 202 11.44 -51.86 -66.76
CA PRO A 202 12.54 -52.60 -67.37
C PRO A 202 13.91 -52.28 -66.71
N ALA A 203 14.76 -53.29 -66.62
CA ALA A 203 15.99 -53.35 -65.82
C ALA A 203 17.13 -52.37 -66.19
N ILE A 204 16.94 -51.45 -67.13
CA ILE A 204 17.98 -50.51 -67.58
C ILE A 204 17.89 -49.15 -66.86
N VAL A 205 16.78 -48.85 -66.15
CA VAL A 205 16.57 -47.56 -65.43
C VAL A 205 17.14 -47.57 -64.00
N VAL A 206 17.41 -48.74 -63.42
CA VAL A 206 17.79 -48.88 -61.99
C VAL A 206 19.23 -48.43 -61.70
N VAL A 207 20.14 -48.48 -62.66
CA VAL A 207 21.55 -48.09 -62.43
C VAL A 207 21.76 -46.57 -62.47
N LEU A 208 20.95 -45.82 -63.23
CA LEU A 208 21.02 -44.36 -63.30
C LEU A 208 20.31 -43.66 -62.13
N VAL A 209 19.24 -44.26 -61.60
CA VAL A 209 18.51 -43.72 -60.44
C VAL A 209 19.27 -43.93 -59.14
N ILE A 210 20.01 -45.04 -58.97
CA ILE A 210 20.82 -45.28 -57.76
C ILE A 210 22.02 -44.32 -57.69
N GLY A 211 22.66 -43.99 -58.82
CA GLY A 211 23.73 -42.99 -58.87
C GLY A 211 23.24 -41.57 -58.53
N LEU A 212 22.05 -41.18 -59.01
CA LEU A 212 21.43 -39.89 -58.68
C LEU A 212 20.91 -39.86 -57.23
N PHE A 213 20.37 -40.96 -56.71
CA PHE A 213 19.92 -41.04 -55.31
C PHE A 213 21.07 -41.02 -54.31
N VAL A 214 22.25 -41.57 -54.62
CA VAL A 214 23.41 -41.49 -53.71
C VAL A 214 23.99 -40.07 -53.69
N VAL A 215 23.96 -39.33 -54.80
CA VAL A 215 24.41 -37.93 -54.84
C VAL A 215 23.35 -36.97 -54.26
N VAL A 216 22.05 -37.22 -54.46
CA VAL A 216 20.97 -36.40 -53.88
C VAL A 216 20.74 -36.75 -52.41
N ALA A 217 20.75 -38.02 -51.99
CA ALA A 217 20.64 -38.39 -50.58
C ALA A 217 21.94 -38.11 -49.80
N GLY A 218 23.11 -38.28 -50.43
CA GLY A 218 24.40 -37.85 -49.86
C GLY A 218 24.52 -36.33 -49.81
N GLY A 219 24.03 -35.61 -50.82
CA GLY A 219 24.00 -34.14 -50.87
C GLY A 219 22.98 -33.52 -49.93
N VAL A 220 21.78 -34.09 -49.78
CA VAL A 220 20.75 -33.64 -48.82
C VAL A 220 21.17 -34.00 -47.39
N GLY A 221 21.78 -35.17 -47.18
CA GLY A 221 22.39 -35.55 -45.90
C GLY A 221 23.49 -34.59 -45.48
N ALA A 222 24.42 -34.26 -46.39
CA ALA A 222 25.48 -33.28 -46.12
C ALA A 222 24.94 -31.84 -45.98
N PHE A 223 23.90 -31.45 -46.72
CA PHE A 223 23.29 -30.12 -46.63
C PHE A 223 22.51 -29.90 -45.32
N PHE A 224 21.85 -30.93 -44.79
CA PHE A 224 21.26 -30.89 -43.44
C PHE A 224 22.31 -31.00 -42.33
N PHE A 225 23.43 -31.69 -42.55
CA PHE A 225 24.54 -31.74 -41.58
C PHE A 225 25.37 -30.44 -41.52
N LEU A 226 25.41 -29.66 -42.61
CA LEU A 226 26.17 -28.40 -42.71
C LEU A 226 25.34 -27.15 -42.40
N ARG A 227 24.00 -27.26 -42.31
CA ARG A 227 23.18 -26.23 -41.68
C ARG A 227 23.30 -26.39 -40.17
N GLY A 228 24.34 -25.77 -39.60
CA GLY A 228 24.44 -25.57 -38.16
C GLY A 228 23.09 -25.14 -37.62
N GLY A 229 22.55 -25.93 -36.69
CA GLY A 229 21.19 -25.76 -36.17
C GLY A 229 20.94 -24.31 -35.75
N GLU A 230 19.70 -23.86 -35.90
CA GLU A 230 19.33 -22.51 -35.49
C GLU A 230 19.85 -22.23 -34.07
N PRO A 231 20.55 -21.10 -33.87
CA PRO A 231 21.19 -20.81 -32.60
C PRO A 231 20.13 -20.72 -31.51
N LEU A 232 20.44 -21.28 -30.34
CA LEU A 232 19.65 -21.06 -29.14
C LEU A 232 19.55 -19.55 -28.88
N VAL A 233 18.32 -19.04 -28.82
CA VAL A 233 18.06 -17.63 -28.53
C VAL A 233 17.65 -17.53 -27.07
N ALA A 234 18.40 -16.74 -26.31
CA ALA A 234 18.14 -16.52 -24.90
C ALA A 234 17.73 -15.06 -24.66
N THR A 235 16.55 -14.87 -24.07
CA THR A 235 16.04 -13.54 -23.71
C THR A 235 15.91 -13.45 -22.20
N PRO A 236 16.53 -12.45 -21.55
CA PRO A 236 16.34 -12.24 -20.12
C PRO A 236 14.90 -11.81 -19.83
N ARG A 237 14.33 -12.39 -18.78
CA ARG A 237 12.97 -12.15 -18.29
C ARG A 237 13.00 -12.07 -16.77
N LEU A 238 11.91 -11.58 -16.20
CA LEU A 238 11.61 -11.77 -14.80
C LEU A 238 10.46 -12.76 -14.67
N ASP A 239 10.58 -13.67 -13.73
CA ASP A 239 9.48 -14.56 -13.36
C ASP A 239 8.47 -13.85 -12.46
N ASP A 240 7.38 -14.55 -12.12
CA ASP A 240 6.31 -14.03 -11.27
C ASP A 240 6.77 -13.66 -9.84
N SER A 241 7.93 -14.18 -9.41
CA SER A 241 8.54 -13.87 -8.13
C SER A 241 9.47 -12.65 -8.18
N GLY A 242 9.65 -12.06 -9.36
CA GLY A 242 10.60 -10.97 -9.59
C GLY A 242 12.06 -11.44 -9.60
N LYS A 243 12.31 -12.74 -9.75
CA LYS A 243 13.66 -13.28 -9.99
C LYS A 243 13.95 -13.29 -11.46
N GLU A 244 15.23 -13.12 -11.80
CA GLU A 244 15.65 -13.15 -13.18
C GLU A 244 15.66 -14.57 -13.71
N SER A 245 15.08 -14.73 -14.89
CA SER A 245 15.01 -15.98 -15.62
C SER A 245 15.44 -15.76 -17.06
N LEU A 246 15.86 -16.83 -17.71
CA LEU A 246 16.25 -16.83 -19.11
C LEU A 246 15.19 -17.62 -19.88
N GLN A 247 14.43 -16.93 -20.72
CA GLN A 247 13.57 -17.57 -21.70
C GLN A 247 14.47 -18.05 -22.84
N VAL A 248 14.72 -19.35 -22.87
CA VAL A 248 15.54 -19.99 -23.90
C VAL A 248 14.62 -20.61 -24.93
N ARG A 249 14.72 -20.13 -26.17
CA ARG A 249 14.04 -20.71 -27.32
C ARG A 249 15.00 -21.62 -28.06
N CYS A 250 14.62 -22.89 -28.19
CA CYS A 250 15.38 -23.91 -28.89
C CYS A 250 14.50 -24.57 -29.96
N ALA A 251 14.58 -24.07 -31.19
CA ALA A 251 13.77 -24.56 -32.31
C ALA A 251 14.04 -26.04 -32.66
N THR A 252 15.24 -26.55 -32.34
CA THR A 252 15.64 -27.93 -32.63
C THR A 252 15.48 -28.89 -31.45
N CYS A 253 15.07 -28.39 -30.28
CA CYS A 253 14.87 -29.21 -29.10
C CYS A 253 13.44 -29.78 -29.09
N PRO A 254 13.25 -31.11 -29.04
CA PRO A 254 11.94 -31.70 -28.80
C PRO A 254 11.47 -31.42 -27.36
N ASP A 255 10.17 -31.53 -27.13
CA ASP A 255 9.60 -31.43 -25.78
C ASP A 255 10.17 -32.51 -24.85
N GLY A 256 10.39 -32.14 -23.59
CA GLY A 256 11.07 -32.98 -22.60
C GLY A 256 12.60 -32.93 -22.68
N THR A 257 13.19 -32.14 -23.58
CA THR A 257 14.61 -31.79 -23.51
C THR A 257 14.86 -31.02 -22.23
N LYS A 258 15.85 -31.45 -21.43
CA LYS A 258 16.20 -30.78 -20.19
C LYS A 258 17.33 -29.80 -20.44
N LEU A 259 17.06 -28.51 -20.23
CA LEU A 259 18.09 -27.49 -20.21
C LEU A 259 18.54 -27.28 -18.77
N SER A 260 19.84 -27.09 -18.56
CA SER A 260 20.36 -26.74 -17.24
C SER A 260 21.45 -25.66 -17.29
N LEU A 261 21.44 -24.80 -16.28
CA LEU A 261 22.35 -23.69 -16.07
C LEU A 261 22.77 -23.68 -14.59
N GLY A 262 23.95 -24.24 -14.31
CA GLY A 262 24.41 -24.44 -12.94
C GLY A 262 23.48 -25.40 -12.19
N ALA A 263 22.91 -24.94 -11.06
CA ALA A 263 21.96 -25.73 -10.26
C ALA A 263 20.50 -25.67 -10.76
N SER A 264 20.21 -24.78 -11.71
CA SER A 264 18.87 -24.62 -12.27
C SER A 264 18.66 -25.53 -13.48
N ALA A 265 17.50 -26.15 -13.59
CA ALA A 265 17.11 -26.91 -14.76
C ALA A 265 15.63 -26.66 -15.11
N ALA A 266 15.29 -26.75 -16.39
CA ALA A 266 13.94 -26.63 -16.89
C ALA A 266 13.76 -27.53 -18.12
N ASP A 267 12.59 -28.15 -18.23
CA ASP A 267 12.24 -28.95 -19.40
C ASP A 267 11.67 -28.04 -20.50
N VAL A 268 12.07 -28.31 -21.74
CA VAL A 268 11.54 -27.64 -22.93
C VAL A 268 10.11 -28.10 -23.17
N ALA A 269 9.22 -27.14 -23.36
CA ALA A 269 7.84 -27.35 -23.78
C ALA A 269 7.48 -26.33 -24.85
N GLY A 270 7.00 -26.78 -26.01
CA GLY A 270 6.70 -25.91 -27.14
C GLY A 270 7.93 -25.17 -27.66
N HIS A 271 9.11 -25.80 -27.64
CA HIS A 271 10.41 -25.22 -28.02
C HIS A 271 10.91 -24.06 -27.14
N GLU A 272 10.29 -23.85 -25.98
CA GLU A 272 10.73 -22.85 -25.00
C GLU A 272 10.97 -23.50 -23.64
N ALA A 273 11.93 -22.95 -22.89
CA ALA A 273 12.15 -23.28 -21.50
C ALA A 273 12.46 -21.99 -20.73
N LEU A 274 12.00 -21.92 -19.48
CA LEU A 274 12.28 -20.81 -18.57
C LEU A 274 13.28 -21.26 -17.51
N LEU A 275 14.54 -20.84 -17.66
CA LEU A 275 15.61 -21.18 -16.72
C LEU A 275 15.76 -20.08 -15.66
N VAL A 276 15.52 -20.39 -14.40
CA VAL A 276 15.77 -19.45 -13.29
C VAL A 276 17.28 -19.23 -13.15
N LEU A 277 17.74 -17.98 -13.14
CA LEU A 277 19.16 -17.69 -13.03
C LEU A 277 19.64 -17.84 -11.56
N PRO A 278 20.80 -18.50 -11.32
CA PRO A 278 21.34 -18.65 -9.97
C PRO A 278 21.88 -17.33 -9.40
N ALA A 279 22.27 -16.39 -10.27
CA ALA A 279 22.72 -15.06 -9.92
C ALA A 279 22.16 -14.04 -10.93
N PRO A 280 21.86 -12.79 -10.51
CA PRO A 280 21.42 -11.74 -11.41
C PRO A 280 22.45 -11.46 -12.51
N LEU A 281 21.99 -11.16 -13.73
CA LEU A 281 22.87 -10.76 -14.83
C LEU A 281 23.53 -9.41 -14.53
N THR A 282 24.74 -9.24 -15.03
CA THR A 282 25.45 -7.95 -15.01
C THR A 282 25.12 -7.13 -16.25
N ILE A 283 25.22 -5.81 -16.17
CA ILE A 283 25.07 -4.94 -17.34
C ILE A 283 26.21 -5.23 -18.33
N GLY A 284 25.87 -5.38 -19.62
CA GLY A 284 26.79 -5.78 -20.68
C GLY A 284 26.64 -7.24 -21.11
N ASP A 285 27.72 -7.83 -21.62
CA ASP A 285 27.72 -9.19 -22.17
C ASP A 285 27.91 -10.24 -21.08
N ASN A 286 26.90 -11.07 -20.86
CA ASN A 286 26.97 -12.21 -19.93
C ASN A 286 27.20 -13.50 -20.72
N LYS A 287 28.23 -14.27 -20.37
CA LYS A 287 28.49 -15.60 -20.97
C LYS A 287 27.92 -16.67 -20.05
N LEU A 288 26.95 -17.41 -20.55
CA LEU A 288 26.25 -18.47 -19.82
C LEU A 288 26.44 -19.79 -20.56
N THR A 289 26.81 -20.86 -19.86
CA THR A 289 26.90 -22.21 -20.45
C THR A 289 25.65 -22.98 -20.09
N VAL A 290 24.84 -23.33 -21.09
CA VAL A 290 23.64 -24.15 -20.93
C VAL A 290 23.96 -25.57 -21.36
N HIS A 291 23.74 -26.52 -20.47
CA HIS A 291 23.82 -27.95 -20.75
C HIS A 291 22.45 -28.42 -21.28
N ILE A 292 22.46 -29.13 -22.39
CA ILE A 292 21.27 -29.63 -23.08
C ILE A 292 21.30 -31.14 -23.03
N ASP A 293 20.30 -31.74 -22.37
CA ASP A 293 20.08 -33.19 -22.29
C ASP A 293 18.81 -33.52 -23.08
N ARG A 294 18.97 -34.20 -24.22
CA ARG A 294 17.88 -34.48 -25.17
C ARG A 294 17.30 -35.87 -24.91
N PRO A 295 15.97 -36.04 -24.82
CA PRO A 295 15.38 -37.35 -24.55
C PRO A 295 15.71 -38.37 -25.65
N GLY A 296 15.87 -39.63 -25.25
CA GLY A 296 16.14 -40.75 -26.15
C GLY A 296 17.64 -40.91 -26.47
N SER A 297 17.98 -41.04 -27.76
CA SER A 297 19.37 -41.19 -28.23
C SER A 297 19.98 -39.87 -28.72
N GLY A 298 19.46 -38.73 -28.24
CA GLY A 298 20.04 -37.43 -28.52
C GLY A 298 21.42 -37.29 -27.87
N ARG A 299 22.27 -36.42 -28.41
CA ARG A 299 23.57 -36.11 -27.79
C ARG A 299 23.37 -34.98 -26.77
N ASP A 300 24.07 -35.13 -25.65
CA ASP A 300 24.22 -34.06 -24.66
C ASP A 300 25.21 -33.03 -25.20
N GLU A 301 24.88 -31.76 -25.05
CA GLU A 301 25.63 -30.66 -25.64
C GLU A 301 25.73 -29.46 -24.68
N ASP A 302 26.92 -28.86 -24.63
CA ASP A 302 27.17 -27.63 -23.89
C ASP A 302 27.19 -26.45 -24.84
N VAL A 303 26.24 -25.53 -24.68
CA VAL A 303 26.14 -24.34 -25.53
C VAL A 303 26.43 -23.09 -24.72
N THR A 304 27.45 -22.34 -25.14
CA THR A 304 27.76 -21.03 -24.55
C THR A 304 26.91 -19.95 -25.20
N LEU A 305 25.99 -19.37 -24.44
CA LEU A 305 25.12 -18.27 -24.83
C LEU A 305 25.73 -16.94 -24.40
N ARG A 306 25.63 -15.93 -25.27
CA ARG A 306 25.92 -14.53 -24.93
C ARG A 306 24.60 -13.81 -24.73
N VAL A 307 24.37 -13.33 -23.52
CA VAL A 307 23.14 -12.64 -23.14
C VAL A 307 23.48 -11.18 -22.83
N PRO A 308 23.30 -10.26 -23.79
CA PRO A 308 23.56 -8.85 -23.57
C PRO A 308 22.44 -8.20 -22.76
N VAL A 309 22.80 -7.46 -21.71
CA VAL A 309 21.87 -6.65 -20.90
C VAL A 309 22.22 -5.17 -21.07
N ALA A 310 21.32 -4.42 -21.70
CA ALA A 310 21.54 -3.01 -22.00
C ALA A 310 21.42 -2.13 -20.75
N TYR A 311 20.38 -2.41 -19.97
CA TYR A 311 20.03 -1.71 -18.75
C TYR A 311 19.13 -2.57 -17.85
N ARG A 312 19.05 -2.19 -16.58
CA ARG A 312 18.11 -2.68 -15.58
C ARG A 312 17.47 -1.48 -14.88
N VAL A 313 16.14 -1.49 -14.80
CA VAL A 313 15.38 -0.50 -14.02
C VAL A 313 14.54 -1.23 -12.99
N ARG A 314 14.68 -0.86 -11.71
CA ARG A 314 13.95 -1.47 -10.60
C ARG A 314 13.41 -0.45 -9.61
N VAL A 315 12.28 -0.76 -9.00
CA VAL A 315 11.77 -0.05 -7.83
C VAL A 315 12.45 -0.61 -6.59
N ASP A 316 12.95 0.27 -5.75
CA ASP A 316 13.45 0.00 -4.41
C ASP A 316 12.54 0.67 -3.39
N LEU A 317 11.95 -0.16 -2.52
CA LEU A 317 11.08 0.27 -1.43
C LEU A 317 11.83 0.43 -0.10
N GLY A 318 13.15 0.19 -0.08
CA GLY A 318 13.97 0.31 1.13
C GLY A 318 14.02 1.73 1.69
N THR A 319 13.84 2.75 0.85
CA THR A 319 13.81 4.18 1.23
C THR A 319 12.45 4.65 1.72
N LEU A 320 11.44 3.77 1.82
CA LEU A 320 10.13 4.13 2.38
C LEU A 320 10.21 4.53 3.85
N ALA A 321 11.24 4.07 4.58
CA ALA A 321 11.46 4.41 5.97
C ALA A 321 12.19 5.75 6.17
N ASP A 322 12.67 6.39 5.09
CA ASP A 322 13.34 7.69 5.15
C ASP A 322 12.37 8.81 5.55
N ARG A 323 12.91 9.97 5.95
CA ARG A 323 12.13 11.19 6.20
C ARG A 323 12.62 12.30 5.28
N PRO A 324 11.83 12.74 4.27
CA PRO A 324 10.51 12.22 3.89
C PRO A 324 10.55 10.79 3.29
N PRO A 325 9.44 10.01 3.37
CA PRO A 325 9.37 8.66 2.80
C PRO A 325 9.42 8.70 1.27
N LYS A 326 10.27 7.85 0.69
CA LYS A 326 10.57 7.86 -0.74
C LYS A 326 10.50 6.47 -1.36
N ILE A 327 10.02 6.39 -2.59
CA ILE A 327 10.22 5.24 -3.47
C ILE A 327 11.43 5.55 -4.36
N THR A 328 12.44 4.68 -4.36
CA THR A 328 13.65 4.92 -5.17
C THR A 328 13.61 4.08 -6.43
N VAL A 329 13.68 4.70 -7.60
CA VAL A 329 13.93 4.01 -8.87
C VAL A 329 15.44 3.90 -9.06
N ARG A 330 15.96 2.66 -9.08
CA ARG A 330 17.37 2.40 -9.38
C ARG A 330 17.51 2.02 -10.84
N VAL A 331 18.42 2.72 -11.52
CA VAL A 331 18.77 2.46 -12.91
C VAL A 331 20.23 2.02 -12.97
N GLU A 332 20.49 0.94 -13.69
CA GLU A 332 21.83 0.46 -14.04
C GLU A 332 21.87 0.33 -15.56
N ALA A 333 22.79 1.00 -16.25
CA ALA A 333 22.85 1.01 -17.71
C ALA A 333 24.30 1.08 -18.20
N ALA A 334 24.52 0.69 -19.46
CA ALA A 334 25.86 0.73 -20.05
C ALA A 334 26.42 2.18 -20.07
N PRO A 335 27.74 2.39 -19.89
CA PRO A 335 28.34 3.71 -19.91
C PRO A 335 28.02 4.50 -21.19
N GLY A 336 27.62 5.77 -21.02
CA GLY A 336 27.22 6.65 -22.12
C GLY A 336 25.75 6.52 -22.56
N ALA A 337 24.94 5.71 -21.87
CA ALA A 337 23.50 5.76 -22.02
C ALA A 337 22.92 7.08 -21.46
N ILE A 338 21.86 7.58 -22.08
CA ILE A 338 21.11 8.74 -21.60
C ILE A 338 19.83 8.21 -20.95
N VAL A 339 19.59 8.59 -19.69
CA VAL A 339 18.43 8.13 -18.92
C VAL A 339 17.57 9.34 -18.54
N LYS A 340 16.25 9.17 -18.66
CA LYS A 340 15.26 10.07 -18.06
C LYS A 340 14.26 9.28 -17.23
N VAL A 341 13.85 9.84 -16.09
CA VAL A 341 12.77 9.31 -15.25
C VAL A 341 11.80 10.45 -14.95
N ASP A 342 10.51 10.25 -15.20
CA ASP A 342 9.45 11.27 -15.20
C ASP A 342 9.83 12.51 -16.03
N GLY A 343 10.46 12.28 -17.18
CA GLY A 343 10.95 13.34 -18.09
C GLY A 343 12.18 14.10 -17.59
N LYS A 344 12.67 13.84 -16.37
CA LYS A 344 13.87 14.48 -15.81
C LYS A 344 15.13 13.69 -16.19
N PRO A 345 16.18 14.33 -16.72
CA PRO A 345 17.44 13.65 -17.00
C PRO A 345 18.07 13.12 -15.71
N LEU A 346 18.57 11.89 -15.77
CA LEU A 346 19.20 11.20 -14.65
C LEU A 346 20.66 10.88 -15.01
N GLU A 347 21.60 11.48 -14.28
CA GLU A 347 23.02 11.26 -14.52
C GLU A 347 23.47 9.90 -13.97
N LEU A 348 24.12 9.11 -14.83
CA LEU A 348 24.73 7.85 -14.46
C LEU A 348 26.13 8.10 -13.87
N ASP A 349 26.45 7.40 -12.78
CA ASP A 349 27.79 7.40 -12.20
C ASP A 349 28.82 6.68 -13.10
N ALA A 350 30.08 6.65 -12.67
CA ALA A 350 31.17 5.97 -13.41
C ALA A 350 30.92 4.45 -13.62
N ASN A 351 30.05 3.84 -12.81
CA ASN A 351 29.65 2.44 -12.90
C ASN A 351 28.33 2.25 -13.69
N GLY A 352 27.80 3.32 -14.29
CA GLY A 352 26.54 3.26 -15.03
C GLY A 352 25.30 3.18 -14.13
N LYS A 353 25.39 3.60 -12.86
CA LYS A 353 24.28 3.52 -11.90
C LYS A 353 23.71 4.89 -11.59
N ALA A 354 22.41 4.95 -11.37
CA ALA A 354 21.75 6.14 -10.86
C ALA A 354 20.53 5.77 -10.01
N ALA A 355 20.07 6.74 -9.23
CA ALA A 355 18.89 6.62 -8.40
C ALA A 355 18.02 7.87 -8.53
N TYR A 356 16.72 7.66 -8.74
CA TYR A 356 15.71 8.73 -8.76
C TYR A 356 14.70 8.50 -7.64
N ALA A 357 14.51 9.50 -6.79
CA ALA A 357 13.59 9.40 -5.65
C ALA A 357 12.23 10.02 -5.98
N VAL A 358 11.17 9.24 -5.76
CA VAL A 358 9.78 9.68 -5.81
C VAL A 358 9.31 9.89 -4.38
N ASP A 359 9.00 11.14 -4.03
CA ASP A 359 8.42 11.49 -2.74
C ASP A 359 6.98 10.96 -2.63
N VAL A 360 6.67 10.29 -1.51
CA VAL A 360 5.34 9.77 -1.20
C VAL A 360 4.80 10.27 0.14
N SER A 361 5.31 11.40 0.63
CA SER A 361 4.92 11.99 1.91
C SER A 361 3.42 12.23 2.00
N GLU A 362 2.84 12.87 0.97
CA GLU A 362 1.42 13.23 0.93
C GLU A 362 0.50 12.00 1.08
N GLU A 363 0.87 10.85 0.52
CA GLU A 363 0.08 9.62 0.66
C GLU A 363 0.19 8.99 2.05
N THR A 364 1.34 9.17 2.70
CA THR A 364 1.64 8.62 4.03
C THR A 364 1.16 9.49 5.18
N GLU A 365 0.75 10.73 4.90
CA GLU A 365 0.23 11.66 5.89
C GLU A 365 -1.24 11.41 6.27
N GLY A 366 -1.56 11.72 7.53
CA GLY A 366 -2.90 11.64 8.10
C GLY A 366 -3.25 10.30 8.71
N GLU A 367 -4.32 10.30 9.50
CA GLU A 367 -4.85 9.09 10.13
C GLU A 367 -5.69 8.26 9.15
N SER A 368 -5.60 6.94 9.24
CA SER A 368 -6.61 6.03 8.71
C SER A 368 -6.46 4.66 9.34
N ALA A 369 -7.59 4.06 9.69
CA ALA A 369 -7.67 2.73 10.31
C ALA A 369 -7.47 1.58 9.30
N GLU A 370 -7.37 1.89 8.01
CA GLU A 370 -7.28 0.93 6.93
C GLU A 370 -5.92 0.99 6.23
N VAL A 371 -5.49 -0.16 5.70
CA VAL A 371 -4.31 -0.25 4.84
C VAL A 371 -4.65 0.40 3.50
N LYS A 372 -4.15 1.60 3.26
CA LYS A 372 -4.23 2.25 1.93
C LYS A 372 -3.15 1.69 1.01
N LYS A 373 -3.28 1.89 -0.30
CA LYS A 373 -2.26 1.47 -1.28
C LYS A 373 -1.66 2.70 -1.96
N ILE A 374 -0.35 2.66 -2.15
CA ILE A 374 0.37 3.49 -3.10
C ILE A 374 0.46 2.68 -4.39
N ASP A 375 0.00 3.26 -5.50
CA ASP A 375 0.14 2.70 -6.85
C ASP A 375 0.64 3.83 -7.77
N LYS A 376 1.97 3.89 -7.97
CA LYS A 376 2.62 4.91 -8.80
C LYS A 376 3.07 4.29 -10.11
N GLN A 377 2.68 4.91 -11.21
CA GLN A 377 3.28 4.68 -12.52
C GLN A 377 4.37 5.73 -12.73
N ILE A 378 5.59 5.26 -12.98
CA ILE A 378 6.78 6.09 -13.15
C ILE A 378 7.26 5.87 -14.57
N ASP A 379 7.22 6.92 -15.38
CA ASP A 379 7.62 6.83 -16.77
C ASP A 379 9.15 6.92 -16.85
N PHE A 380 9.79 6.07 -17.65
CA PHE A 380 11.23 6.15 -17.89
C PHE A 380 11.57 5.99 -19.36
N GLU A 381 12.61 6.69 -19.78
CA GLU A 381 13.15 6.65 -21.14
C GLU A 381 14.65 6.38 -21.05
N ILE A 382 15.13 5.36 -21.75
CA ILE A 382 16.55 5.03 -21.84
C ILE A 382 16.97 5.03 -23.30
N THR A 383 18.02 5.77 -23.61
CA THR A 383 18.66 5.78 -24.94
C THR A 383 20.04 5.13 -24.79
N PRO A 384 20.20 3.85 -25.17
CA PRO A 384 21.50 3.20 -25.20
C PRO A 384 22.46 3.93 -26.12
N LYS A 385 23.78 3.82 -25.87
CA LYS A 385 24.80 4.43 -26.72
C LYS A 385 24.70 3.92 -28.17
N GLY A 386 24.34 4.80 -29.10
CA GLY A 386 24.14 4.44 -30.51
C GLY A 386 22.84 3.68 -30.81
N GLY A 387 21.96 3.52 -29.82
CA GLY A 387 20.65 2.87 -29.95
C GLY A 387 19.50 3.87 -30.12
N LYS A 388 18.29 3.35 -30.30
CA LYS A 388 17.06 4.15 -30.26
C LYS A 388 16.59 4.33 -28.81
N ALA A 389 15.89 5.42 -28.55
CA ALA A 389 15.25 5.63 -27.25
C ALA A 389 14.13 4.60 -27.02
N GLU A 390 14.10 4.04 -25.82
CA GLU A 390 13.08 3.11 -25.36
C GLU A 390 12.33 3.73 -24.19
N ALA A 391 11.03 3.97 -24.35
CA ALA A 391 10.16 4.49 -23.31
C ALA A 391 9.30 3.37 -22.72
N GLN A 392 9.28 3.28 -21.39
CA GLN A 392 8.54 2.25 -20.65
C GLN A 392 7.96 2.82 -19.36
N LYS A 393 7.06 2.06 -18.73
CA LYS A 393 6.44 2.41 -17.45
C LYS A 393 6.84 1.43 -16.37
N LEU A 394 7.28 1.96 -15.24
CA LEU A 394 7.54 1.20 -14.02
C LEU A 394 6.36 1.36 -13.07
N THR A 395 5.85 0.27 -12.51
CA THR A 395 4.75 0.31 -11.54
C THR A 395 5.28 0.02 -10.14
N ALA A 396 5.16 0.98 -9.24
CA ALA A 396 5.55 0.87 -7.84
C ALA A 396 4.30 0.72 -6.96
N ARG A 397 4.19 -0.41 -6.25
CA ARG A 397 3.04 -0.73 -5.40
C ARG A 397 3.47 -1.09 -4.00
N THR A 398 2.90 -0.41 -3.01
CA THR A 398 3.07 -0.78 -1.60
C THR A 398 1.82 -0.43 -0.78
N GLY A 399 1.62 -1.08 0.36
CA GLY A 399 0.58 -0.70 1.31
C GLY A 399 1.09 0.35 2.28
N ILE A 400 0.21 1.20 2.78
CA ILE A 400 0.46 2.19 3.83
C ILE A 400 -0.08 1.63 5.15
N LEU A 401 0.72 1.68 6.20
CA LEU A 401 0.33 1.17 7.50
C LEU A 401 -0.91 1.91 8.04
N PRO A 402 -1.89 1.23 8.67
CA PRO A 402 -2.97 1.92 9.36
C PRO A 402 -2.42 2.58 10.64
N LEU A 403 -2.90 3.78 10.92
CA LEU A 403 -2.60 4.55 12.12
C LEU A 403 -3.81 5.40 12.46
N LYS A 404 -4.29 5.27 13.69
CA LYS A 404 -5.36 6.08 14.27
C LYS A 404 -4.82 6.65 15.58
N VAL A 405 -4.91 7.97 15.75
CA VAL A 405 -4.58 8.63 17.03
C VAL A 405 -5.90 8.87 17.74
N ASP A 406 -6.07 8.22 18.89
CA ASP A 406 -7.30 8.33 19.68
C ASP A 406 -7.18 9.56 20.62
N ALA A 407 -6.11 9.68 21.41
CA ALA A 407 -5.78 10.90 22.16
C ALA A 407 -4.41 11.44 21.72
N PRO A 408 -4.20 12.77 21.65
CA PRO A 408 -5.12 13.84 22.01
C PRO A 408 -6.14 14.20 20.92
N GLY A 409 -6.18 13.46 19.81
CA GLY A 409 -6.90 13.82 18.60
C GLY A 409 -6.11 14.81 17.75
N THR A 410 -6.77 15.51 16.83
CA THR A 410 -6.11 16.48 15.93
C THR A 410 -5.68 17.75 16.65
N GLU A 411 -6.47 18.21 17.62
CA GLU A 411 -6.17 19.38 18.45
C GLU A 411 -6.66 19.17 19.89
N LEU A 412 -5.90 19.69 20.87
CA LEU A 412 -6.26 19.66 22.29
C LEU A 412 -5.79 20.95 22.99
N PHE A 413 -6.67 21.55 23.78
CA PHE A 413 -6.33 22.59 24.76
C PHE A 413 -6.26 21.99 26.15
N THR A 414 -5.15 22.18 26.84
CA THR A 414 -4.96 21.65 28.20
C THR A 414 -4.23 22.64 29.09
N ALA A 415 -4.44 22.54 30.41
CA ALA A 415 -3.60 23.24 31.40
C ALA A 415 -2.45 22.35 31.91
N ASP A 416 -2.55 21.05 31.66
CA ASP A 416 -1.58 20.06 32.13
C ASP A 416 -0.23 20.24 31.43
N ALA A 417 0.85 19.96 32.17
CA ALA A 417 2.22 20.03 31.64
C ALA A 417 2.58 18.90 30.67
N SER A 418 1.74 17.87 30.59
CA SER A 418 1.94 16.71 29.73
C SER A 418 0.63 16.28 29.10
N ALA A 419 0.68 15.74 27.89
CA ALA A 419 -0.44 15.11 27.20
C ALA A 419 -0.21 13.61 27.02
N SER A 420 -1.29 12.83 27.11
CA SER A 420 -1.28 11.40 26.75
C SER A 420 -1.52 11.27 25.26
N VAL A 421 -0.66 10.52 24.58
CA VAL A 421 -0.78 10.18 23.16
C VAL A 421 -1.08 8.70 23.07
N THR A 422 -2.29 8.37 22.64
CA THR A 422 -2.76 6.99 22.53
C THR A 422 -3.35 6.74 21.16
N GLY A 423 -3.31 5.50 20.72
CA GLY A 423 -3.90 5.16 19.44
C GLY A 423 -3.77 3.70 19.08
N ARG A 424 -4.00 3.42 17.80
CA ARG A 424 -3.99 2.08 17.23
C ARG A 424 -3.28 2.04 15.89
N THR A 425 -2.60 0.93 15.64
CA THR A 425 -1.95 0.60 14.38
C THR A 425 -2.03 -0.91 14.13
N LYS A 426 -1.42 -1.41 13.06
CA LYS A 426 -1.35 -2.84 12.75
C LYS A 426 -0.56 -3.57 13.87
N PRO A 427 -1.06 -4.71 14.39
CA PRO A 427 -0.30 -5.53 15.33
C PRO A 427 1.10 -5.90 14.80
N GLY A 428 2.10 -5.87 15.68
CA GLY A 428 3.50 -6.17 15.36
C GLY A 428 4.27 -5.04 14.65
N SER A 429 3.68 -3.85 14.52
CA SER A 429 4.40 -2.66 14.04
C SER A 429 5.23 -2.00 15.14
N THR A 430 5.97 -0.96 14.76
CA THR A 430 6.65 -0.03 15.67
C THR A 430 6.01 1.36 15.56
N VAL A 431 6.04 2.14 16.64
CA VAL A 431 5.46 3.48 16.71
C VAL A 431 6.44 4.38 17.43
N THR A 432 6.68 5.56 16.87
CA THR A 432 7.38 6.66 17.56
C THR A 432 6.43 7.82 17.79
N VAL A 433 6.46 8.40 18.99
CA VAL A 433 5.72 9.59 19.39
C VAL A 433 6.72 10.68 19.76
N ALA A 434 6.66 11.83 19.08
CA ALA A 434 7.65 12.91 19.22
C ALA A 434 9.10 12.39 19.08
N GLY A 435 9.31 11.47 18.12
CA GLY A 435 10.61 10.83 17.86
C GLY A 435 11.06 9.76 18.86
N LYS A 436 10.32 9.53 19.96
CA LYS A 436 10.63 8.50 20.96
C LYS A 436 9.81 7.23 20.70
N PRO A 437 10.38 6.02 20.85
CA PRO A 437 9.61 4.78 20.75
C PRO A 437 8.45 4.75 21.77
N ALA A 438 7.26 4.31 21.33
CA ALA A 438 6.11 4.06 22.18
C ALA A 438 5.90 2.56 22.36
N GLU A 439 5.40 2.16 23.54
CA GLU A 439 5.02 0.77 23.80
C GLU A 439 3.75 0.41 23.00
N ILE A 440 3.74 -0.79 22.44
CA ILE A 440 2.62 -1.31 21.63
C ILE A 440 2.22 -2.68 22.15
N ASP A 441 0.92 -2.86 22.41
CA ASP A 441 0.38 -4.13 22.84
C ASP A 441 0.18 -5.12 21.68
N ALA A 442 -0.15 -6.38 21.99
CA ALA A 442 -0.40 -7.41 20.99
C ALA A 442 -1.60 -7.10 20.06
N ALA A 443 -2.48 -6.16 20.44
CA ALA A 443 -3.60 -5.70 19.63
C ALA A 443 -3.26 -4.46 18.79
N GLY A 444 -2.00 -3.98 18.82
CA GLY A 444 -1.55 -2.81 18.09
C GLY A 444 -1.96 -1.48 18.72
N ARG A 445 -2.38 -1.46 20.00
CA ARG A 445 -2.63 -0.23 20.73
C ARG A 445 -1.33 0.32 21.30
N PHE A 446 -1.16 1.63 21.24
CA PHE A 446 0.01 2.29 21.79
C PHE A 446 -0.37 3.40 22.77
N SER A 447 0.55 3.72 23.67
CA SER A 447 0.44 4.85 24.59
C SER A 447 1.81 5.47 24.89
N ALA A 448 1.87 6.79 24.93
CA ALA A 448 3.03 7.55 25.36
C ALA A 448 2.59 8.81 26.11
N LYS A 449 3.44 9.35 26.98
CA LYS A 449 3.26 10.68 27.57
C LYS A 449 4.28 11.65 26.98
N VAL A 450 3.82 12.84 26.63
CA VAL A 450 4.64 13.89 26.01
C VAL A 450 4.51 15.16 26.83
N ASP A 451 5.63 15.76 27.21
CA ASP A 451 5.63 17.07 27.86
C ASP A 451 5.24 18.14 26.84
N VAL A 452 4.39 19.08 27.25
CA VAL A 452 3.83 20.10 26.37
C VAL A 452 4.03 21.50 26.96
N GLU A 453 4.47 22.41 26.11
CA GLU A 453 4.68 23.83 26.43
C GLU A 453 4.17 24.68 25.26
N GLY A 454 3.39 25.72 25.57
CA GLY A 454 2.78 26.57 24.55
C GLY A 454 2.03 25.75 23.49
N VAL A 455 2.36 25.96 22.21
CA VAL A 455 1.85 25.14 21.10
C VAL A 455 2.87 24.07 20.75
N THR A 456 2.52 22.81 20.95
CA THR A 456 3.36 21.64 20.63
C THR A 456 2.72 20.80 19.53
N SER A 457 3.46 20.57 18.44
CA SER A 457 3.09 19.62 17.38
C SER A 457 3.75 18.28 17.64
N ILE A 458 2.95 17.23 17.83
CA ILE A 458 3.40 15.88 18.14
C ILE A 458 3.33 15.04 16.87
N ASP A 459 4.48 14.63 16.35
CA ASP A 459 4.61 13.68 15.24
C ASP A 459 4.46 12.24 15.77
N VAL A 460 3.49 11.51 15.23
CA VAL A 460 3.24 10.10 15.51
C VAL A 460 3.48 9.31 14.24
N VAL A 461 4.46 8.42 14.27
CA VAL A 461 4.87 7.63 13.10
C VAL A 461 4.73 6.16 13.40
N ALA A 462 3.97 5.44 12.58
CA ALA A 462 3.87 4.00 12.64
C ALA A 462 4.64 3.37 11.47
N SER A 463 5.40 2.30 11.73
CA SER A 463 6.30 1.66 10.75
C SER A 463 6.29 0.13 10.88
N ALA A 464 6.17 -0.56 9.74
CA ALA A 464 6.29 -2.02 9.64
C ALA A 464 6.62 -2.45 8.20
N PRO A 465 7.92 -2.63 7.85
CA PRO A 465 8.30 -3.14 6.54
C PRO A 465 7.58 -4.45 6.20
N PRO A 466 7.16 -4.66 4.95
CA PRO A 466 7.42 -3.86 3.75
C PRO A 466 6.42 -2.71 3.50
N LEU A 467 5.54 -2.39 4.46
CA LEU A 467 4.55 -1.32 4.31
C LEU A 467 5.22 0.05 4.47
N ALA A 468 4.75 1.03 3.70
CA ALA A 468 5.11 2.43 3.88
C ALA A 468 4.66 2.90 5.28
N PRO A 469 5.45 3.75 5.96
CA PRO A 469 5.08 4.32 7.24
C PRO A 469 3.83 5.20 7.10
N ARG A 470 3.17 5.47 8.22
CA ARG A 470 2.11 6.48 8.29
C ARG A 470 2.44 7.51 9.35
N HIS A 471 2.24 8.77 9.00
CA HIS A 471 2.50 9.94 9.83
C HIS A 471 1.18 10.59 10.23
N ALA A 472 1.01 10.87 11.51
CA ALA A 472 -0.11 11.66 12.03
C ALA A 472 0.44 12.78 12.91
N ILE A 473 -0.13 13.97 12.78
CA ILE A 473 0.24 15.14 13.57
C ILE A 473 -0.91 15.46 14.52
N ALA A 474 -0.59 15.50 15.81
CA ALA A 474 -1.50 15.96 16.85
C ALA A 474 -1.01 17.29 17.41
N LYS A 475 -1.90 18.29 17.49
CA LYS A 475 -1.55 19.61 18.04
C LYS A 475 -2.05 19.74 19.47
N VAL A 476 -1.15 20.02 20.41
CA VAL A 476 -1.52 20.30 21.81
C VAL A 476 -1.15 21.72 22.14
N THR A 477 -2.11 22.49 22.65
CA THR A 477 -1.90 23.86 23.12
C THR A 477 -2.06 23.89 24.64
N ARG A 478 -0.95 24.05 25.35
CA ARG A 478 -0.95 24.27 26.79
C ARG A 478 -1.27 25.72 27.10
N VAL A 479 -2.31 25.95 27.90
CA VAL A 479 -2.77 27.27 28.33
C VAL A 479 -2.86 27.35 29.85
N THR A 480 -2.67 28.53 30.41
CA THR A 480 -2.78 28.74 31.87
C THR A 480 -4.22 28.91 32.33
N ASP A 481 -5.10 29.38 31.44
CA ASP A 481 -6.52 29.61 31.72
C ASP A 481 -7.39 29.07 30.58
N LEU A 482 -8.09 27.96 30.84
CA LEU A 482 -9.01 27.35 29.88
C LEU A 482 -10.28 28.20 29.67
N GLU A 483 -10.70 29.01 30.65
CA GLU A 483 -11.86 29.89 30.53
C GLU A 483 -11.58 31.07 29.58
N ALA A 484 -10.33 31.53 29.50
CA ALA A 484 -9.91 32.51 28.49
C ALA A 484 -10.07 31.95 27.07
N VAL A 485 -9.62 30.71 26.83
CA VAL A 485 -9.80 30.03 25.53
C VAL A 485 -11.28 29.81 25.21
N ALA A 486 -12.10 29.46 26.20
CA ALA A 486 -13.54 29.33 26.01
C ALA A 486 -14.19 30.64 25.54
N LYS A 487 -13.82 31.77 26.14
CA LYS A 487 -14.30 33.10 25.72
C LYS A 487 -13.91 33.43 24.28
N GLU A 488 -12.68 33.10 23.88
CA GLU A 488 -12.23 33.26 22.49
C GLU A 488 -13.02 32.37 21.52
N MET A 489 -13.38 31.16 21.94
CA MET A 489 -14.22 30.27 21.13
C MET A 489 -15.68 30.75 21.05
N ASP A 490 -16.25 31.28 22.13
CA ASP A 490 -17.57 31.91 22.14
C ASP A 490 -17.63 33.10 21.17
N ALA A 491 -16.56 33.90 21.10
CA ALA A 491 -16.46 35.04 20.19
C ALA A 491 -16.53 34.64 18.70
N LYS A 492 -16.26 33.37 18.37
CA LYS A 492 -16.41 32.81 17.01
C LYS A 492 -17.84 32.37 16.68
N ALA A 493 -18.80 32.67 17.56
CA ALA A 493 -20.22 32.33 17.42
C ALA A 493 -20.44 30.84 17.06
N PRO A 494 -20.00 29.91 17.92
CA PRO A 494 -20.13 28.49 17.67
C PRO A 494 -21.62 28.09 17.57
N LEU A 495 -21.91 27.04 16.78
CA LEU A 495 -23.26 26.51 16.67
C LEU A 495 -23.74 25.99 18.03
N GLY A 496 -24.95 26.39 18.43
CA GLY A 496 -25.68 25.77 19.55
C GLY A 496 -26.44 24.52 19.12
N PHE A 497 -27.00 23.78 20.08
CA PHE A 497 -27.63 22.47 19.85
C PHE A 497 -28.68 22.46 18.74
N ASP A 498 -29.67 23.35 18.80
CA ASP A 498 -30.72 23.47 17.77
C ASP A 498 -30.16 23.65 16.34
N ALA A 499 -28.97 24.27 16.20
CA ALA A 499 -28.36 24.55 14.91
C ALA A 499 -27.58 23.36 14.33
N PHE A 500 -27.00 22.50 15.17
CA PHE A 500 -26.23 21.33 14.71
C PHE A 500 -26.98 20.00 14.79
N VAL A 501 -28.24 19.98 15.21
CA VAL A 501 -29.09 18.77 15.17
C VAL A 501 -29.21 18.20 13.75
N ASN A 502 -29.14 19.07 12.73
CA ASN A 502 -28.86 18.65 11.35
C ASN A 502 -27.35 18.43 11.18
N VAL A 503 -26.92 17.25 11.61
CA VAL A 503 -25.52 16.84 11.69
C VAL A 503 -24.82 16.90 10.33
N GLU A 504 -25.46 16.41 9.26
CA GLU A 504 -24.85 16.39 7.92
C GLU A 504 -24.54 17.79 7.41
N ALA A 505 -25.47 18.74 7.63
CA ALA A 505 -25.26 20.15 7.26
C ALA A 505 -24.25 20.88 8.16
N SER A 506 -23.89 20.29 9.30
CA SER A 506 -23.07 20.92 10.34
C SER A 506 -21.71 20.27 10.53
N LYS A 507 -21.43 19.16 9.82
CA LYS A 507 -20.18 18.41 9.93
C LYS A 507 -18.97 19.32 9.70
N GLY A 508 -17.99 19.23 10.60
CA GLY A 508 -16.77 20.04 10.59
C GLY A 508 -16.94 21.48 11.09
N LYS A 509 -18.17 21.97 11.33
CA LYS A 509 -18.39 23.32 11.86
C LYS A 509 -18.15 23.35 13.37
N LEU A 510 -17.70 24.50 13.85
CA LEU A 510 -17.50 24.77 15.27
C LEU A 510 -18.85 24.79 16.00
N ALA A 511 -18.96 24.01 17.06
CA ALA A 511 -20.12 23.87 17.92
C ALA A 511 -19.73 24.00 19.39
N ALA A 512 -20.68 24.45 20.20
CA ALA A 512 -20.54 24.55 21.64
C ALA A 512 -21.69 23.81 22.34
N VAL A 513 -21.33 23.06 23.39
CA VAL A 513 -22.28 22.37 24.27
C VAL A 513 -22.07 22.88 25.68
N ASP A 514 -23.14 23.34 26.31
CA ASP A 514 -23.18 23.72 27.72
C ASP A 514 -24.33 22.96 28.38
N GLY A 515 -24.02 22.11 29.35
CA GLY A 515 -24.98 21.14 29.87
C GLY A 515 -24.51 20.36 31.09
N GLU A 516 -25.30 19.35 31.48
CA GLU A 516 -24.93 18.41 32.55
C GLU A 516 -24.46 17.07 31.96
N VAL A 517 -23.50 16.43 32.63
CA VAL A 517 -23.05 15.08 32.27
C VAL A 517 -24.15 14.07 32.61
N ALA A 518 -24.74 13.45 31.60
CA ALA A 518 -25.68 12.35 31.75
C ALA A 518 -24.95 11.01 31.89
N GLU A 519 -23.88 10.80 31.14
CA GLU A 519 -23.02 9.60 31.21
C GLU A 519 -21.56 9.97 30.95
N ILE A 520 -20.63 9.23 31.56
CA ILE A 520 -19.19 9.37 31.33
C ILE A 520 -18.55 8.00 31.14
N ARG A 521 -17.62 7.93 30.19
CA ARG A 521 -16.75 6.79 29.98
C ARG A 521 -15.35 7.28 29.59
N VAL A 522 -14.32 6.70 30.21
CA VAL A 522 -12.93 6.88 29.76
C VAL A 522 -12.52 5.65 28.96
N ALA A 523 -12.03 5.85 27.74
CA ALA A 523 -11.57 4.76 26.88
C ALA A 523 -10.47 5.25 25.94
N GLY A 524 -9.37 4.50 25.84
CA GLY A 524 -8.27 4.83 24.93
C GLY A 524 -7.65 6.21 25.16
N GLY A 525 -7.57 6.68 26.41
CA GLY A 525 -7.06 8.02 26.75
C GLY A 525 -8.02 9.17 26.46
N GLN A 526 -9.23 8.89 25.95
CA GLN A 526 -10.27 9.88 25.70
C GLN A 526 -11.33 9.86 26.82
N THR A 527 -11.89 11.03 27.11
CA THR A 527 -13.13 11.16 27.88
C THR A 527 -14.31 11.27 26.91
N ILE A 528 -15.22 10.31 26.98
CA ILE A 528 -16.46 10.27 26.20
C ILE A 528 -17.60 10.61 27.16
N LEU A 529 -18.31 11.68 26.87
CA LEU A 529 -19.46 12.16 27.66
C LEU A 529 -20.73 12.04 26.83
N LEU A 530 -21.84 11.72 27.49
CA LEU A 530 -23.17 12.05 27.00
C LEU A 530 -23.65 13.26 27.81
N VAL A 531 -23.89 14.38 27.15
CA VAL A 531 -24.22 15.66 27.80
C VAL A 531 -25.66 16.03 27.47
N GLU A 532 -26.44 16.35 28.50
CA GLU A 532 -27.77 16.94 28.35
C GLU A 532 -27.61 18.46 28.21
N SER A 533 -27.76 18.95 26.97
CA SER A 533 -27.57 20.36 26.64
C SER A 533 -28.66 21.21 27.30
N ARG A 534 -28.24 22.20 28.08
CA ARG A 534 -29.15 23.18 28.70
C ARG A 534 -29.46 24.34 27.76
N ARG A 535 -28.58 24.60 26.79
CA ARG A 535 -28.67 25.75 25.87
C ARG A 535 -29.15 25.30 24.50
N GLY A 536 -30.10 26.05 23.92
CA GLY A 536 -30.62 25.79 22.58
C GLY A 536 -31.33 24.44 22.47
N CYS A 537 -32.17 24.12 23.46
CA CYS A 537 -33.01 22.93 23.49
C CYS A 537 -34.47 23.39 23.67
N ALA A 538 -35.08 23.91 22.61
CA ALA A 538 -36.44 24.48 22.69
C ALA A 538 -37.53 23.40 22.76
N SER A 539 -37.24 22.19 22.27
CA SER A 539 -38.15 21.05 22.37
C SER A 539 -38.00 20.38 23.74
N ARG A 540 -39.12 20.01 24.39
CA ARG A 540 -39.15 19.27 25.68
C ARG A 540 -38.59 17.83 25.57
N GLY A 541 -37.68 17.58 24.63
CA GLY A 541 -37.06 16.29 24.35
C GLY A 541 -35.63 16.20 24.88
N ASN A 542 -35.07 14.99 24.83
CA ASN A 542 -33.74 14.71 25.33
C ASN A 542 -32.67 15.33 24.39
N CYS A 543 -32.19 16.54 24.70
CA CYS A 543 -31.11 17.20 23.97
C CYS A 543 -29.75 16.64 24.34
N LEU A 544 -29.55 15.38 23.97
CA LEU A 544 -28.33 14.64 24.27
C LEU A 544 -27.30 14.83 23.15
N VAL A 545 -26.06 15.10 23.54
CA VAL A 545 -24.91 15.20 22.64
C VAL A 545 -23.82 14.29 23.15
N ARG A 546 -23.19 13.50 22.27
CA ARG A 546 -21.97 12.80 22.62
C ARG A 546 -20.78 13.74 22.41
N VAL A 547 -19.99 13.97 23.46
CA VAL A 547 -18.77 14.76 23.40
C VAL A 547 -17.58 13.82 23.57
N VAL A 548 -16.62 13.89 22.65
CA VAL A 548 -15.36 13.13 22.71
C VAL A 548 -14.22 14.11 22.92
N HIS A 549 -13.53 13.99 24.05
CA HIS A 549 -12.41 14.85 24.43
C HIS A 549 -11.12 14.04 24.52
N GLY A 550 -10.05 14.51 23.88
CA GLY A 550 -8.75 13.83 23.77
C GLY A 550 -7.89 13.85 25.04
N ALA A 551 -8.49 13.98 26.22
CA ALA A 551 -7.79 13.85 27.48
C ALA A 551 -8.70 13.21 28.53
N GLU A 552 -8.10 12.51 29.49
CA GLU A 552 -8.81 11.96 30.63
C GLU A 552 -9.23 13.08 31.59
N LYS A 553 -10.52 13.17 31.88
CA LYS A 553 -11.10 14.10 32.85
C LYS A 553 -11.85 13.34 33.92
N ARG A 554 -11.65 13.75 35.17
CA ARG A 554 -12.39 13.23 36.32
C ARG A 554 -13.67 14.04 36.47
N LEU A 555 -14.74 13.56 35.84
CA LEU A 555 -16.08 14.13 35.95
C LEU A 555 -17.05 13.05 36.42
N SER A 556 -18.18 13.47 36.96
CA SER A 556 -19.25 12.62 37.45
C SER A 556 -20.57 12.97 36.76
N ARG A 557 -21.53 12.03 36.79
CA ARG A 557 -22.91 12.33 36.37
C ARG A 557 -23.45 13.52 37.18
N GLY A 558 -24.05 14.49 36.50
CA GLY A 558 -24.59 15.71 37.09
C GLY A 558 -23.62 16.89 37.15
N ASP A 559 -22.33 16.69 36.86
CA ASP A 559 -21.37 17.79 36.75
C ASP A 559 -21.75 18.69 35.56
N SER A 560 -21.51 19.99 35.72
CA SER A 560 -21.72 20.95 34.62
C SER A 560 -20.50 20.98 33.73
N VAL A 561 -20.70 20.88 32.42
CA VAL A 561 -19.63 20.88 31.42
C VAL A 561 -19.89 21.90 30.32
N ARG A 562 -18.80 22.49 29.84
CA ARG A 562 -18.78 23.26 28.61
C ARG A 562 -17.73 22.67 27.66
N ALA A 563 -18.16 22.31 26.46
CA ALA A 563 -17.31 21.71 25.44
C ALA A 563 -17.39 22.51 24.15
N TYR A 564 -16.25 22.65 23.48
CA TYR A 564 -16.14 23.31 22.18
C TYR A 564 -15.40 22.40 21.22
N GLY A 565 -15.93 22.27 20.00
CA GLY A 565 -15.30 21.44 18.99
C GLY A 565 -16.04 21.37 17.69
N ALA A 566 -15.63 20.43 16.84
CA ALA A 566 -16.24 20.22 15.54
C ALA A 566 -17.31 19.12 15.61
N VAL A 567 -18.42 19.32 14.92
CA VAL A 567 -19.43 18.28 14.72
C VAL A 567 -18.83 17.18 13.86
N ALA A 568 -18.70 15.96 14.39
CA ALA A 568 -18.06 14.85 13.71
C ALA A 568 -19.07 13.99 12.91
N GLY A 569 -20.29 13.88 13.42
CA GLY A 569 -21.30 12.99 12.88
C GLY A 569 -22.42 12.72 13.88
N SER A 570 -23.09 11.60 13.72
CA SER A 570 -24.09 11.11 14.66
C SER A 570 -23.75 9.68 15.06
N VAL A 571 -24.18 9.30 16.26
CA VAL A 571 -23.93 7.98 16.82
C VAL A 571 -25.15 7.52 17.61
N THR A 572 -25.36 6.20 17.66
CA THR A 572 -26.40 5.64 18.51
C THR A 572 -25.90 5.51 19.94
N ALA A 573 -26.52 6.23 20.87
CA ALA A 573 -26.28 6.13 22.31
C ALA A 573 -27.63 5.94 23.03
N GLY A 574 -27.73 4.92 23.90
CA GLY A 574 -28.99 4.62 24.60
C GLY A 574 -30.18 4.35 23.68
N GLY A 575 -29.95 3.76 22.51
CA GLY A 575 -30.98 3.49 21.50
C GLY A 575 -31.48 4.71 20.73
N LYS A 576 -30.85 5.88 20.91
CA LYS A 576 -31.16 7.12 20.22
C LYS A 576 -29.97 7.58 19.37
N THR A 577 -30.25 8.12 18.19
CA THR A 577 -29.23 8.80 17.39
C THR A 577 -28.99 10.18 17.97
N VAL A 578 -27.77 10.43 18.44
CA VAL A 578 -27.34 11.70 19.01
C VAL A 578 -26.21 12.31 18.17
N PRO A 579 -26.12 13.64 18.07
CA PRO A 579 -24.97 14.30 17.46
C PRO A 579 -23.70 14.01 18.26
N GLU A 580 -22.58 13.92 17.55
CA GLU A 580 -21.25 13.75 18.11
C GLU A 580 -20.37 14.98 17.83
N ILE A 581 -19.68 15.46 18.87
CA ILE A 581 -18.70 16.54 18.79
C ILE A 581 -17.36 16.04 19.28
N VAL A 582 -16.31 16.26 18.47
CA VAL A 582 -14.92 16.06 18.89
C VAL A 582 -14.41 17.39 19.45
N ALA A 583 -14.22 17.43 20.77
CA ALA A 583 -13.98 18.64 21.54
C ALA A 583 -12.50 18.80 21.91
N PRO A 584 -11.72 19.66 21.22
CA PRO A 584 -10.38 20.04 21.65
C PRO A 584 -10.38 20.77 23.01
N LEU A 585 -11.49 21.41 23.40
CA LEU A 585 -11.63 22.09 24.69
C LEU A 585 -12.83 21.53 25.47
N LEU A 586 -12.57 21.10 26.71
CA LEU A 586 -13.58 20.67 27.66
C LEU A 586 -13.28 21.25 29.04
N ILE A 587 -14.25 21.97 29.59
CA ILE A 587 -14.22 22.55 30.93
C ILE A 587 -15.33 21.89 31.74
N GLY A 588 -14.99 21.31 32.88
CA GLY A 588 -15.96 20.72 33.80
C GLY A 588 -15.92 21.42 35.16
N LYS A 589 -17.09 21.52 35.80
CA LYS A 589 -17.27 22.03 37.17
C LYS A 589 -18.02 20.96 37.96
N ALA A 590 -17.36 20.45 38.99
CA ALA A 590 -18.00 19.55 39.94
C ALA A 590 -19.19 20.25 40.60
N LYS A 591 -20.29 19.52 40.76
CA LYS A 591 -21.51 20.05 41.37
C LYS A 591 -21.40 20.18 42.89
#